data_AF-R4W2W5-F1
#
_entry.id   AF-R4W2W5-F1
#
_cell.length_a   1.000
_cell.length_b   1.000
_cell.length_c   1.000
_cell.angle_alpha   90.00
_cell.angle_beta   90.00
_cell.angle_gamma   90.00
#
_symmetry.space_group_name_H-M   'P 1'
#
loop_
_entity.id
_entity.type
_entity.pdbx_description
1 polymer ?
#
loop_
_entity_poly.entity_id
_entity_poly.type
_entity_poly.pdbx_seq_one_letter_code
_entity_poly.pdbx_strand_id
1 'polypeptide(L)'
;GGVGKTTLAQLVYNDKRVDEWFDIKAWVCVSEEFDAFRVTKTILEEITSICDSSQNLNQLQLKLKEKLLGKKFLFVLDDVWNEKYVDWEELRSPFCFGAKNSKIVVTTRNESVASIMRTVPPYHLNILSDEDCWGLFAKHAFVDTSPSMHPNLIATSEAMVKRCRGLPLAL
;
A
#
# COMPACT_ATOMS: atom_id res chain seq x y z
N GLY A 1 -5.21 -12.25 4.12
CA GLY A 1 -4.31 -11.68 3.11
C GLY A 1 -4.93 -11.81 1.73
N GLY A 2 -4.33 -11.24 0.68
CA GLY A 2 -4.71 -11.55 -0.71
C GLY A 2 -5.94 -10.84 -1.30
N VAL A 3 -6.54 -9.87 -0.59
CA VAL A 3 -7.72 -9.10 -1.03
C VAL A 3 -7.42 -7.90 -1.94
N GLY A 4 -6.15 -7.63 -2.26
CA GLY A 4 -5.76 -6.55 -3.18
C GLY A 4 -5.52 -5.17 -2.54
N LYS A 5 -5.17 -5.08 -1.25
CA LYS A 5 -4.86 -3.78 -0.60
C LYS A 5 -3.72 -3.03 -1.27
N THR A 6 -2.59 -3.71 -1.48
CA THR A 6 -1.42 -3.16 -2.20
C THR A 6 -1.83 -2.71 -3.60
N THR A 7 -2.61 -3.53 -4.32
CA THR A 7 -3.13 -3.19 -5.66
C THR A 7 -3.98 -1.92 -5.63
N LEU A 8 -4.92 -1.80 -4.69
CA LEU A 8 -5.76 -0.61 -4.55
C LEU A 8 -4.92 0.63 -4.23
N ALA A 9 -3.96 0.51 -3.31
CA ALA A 9 -3.06 1.61 -2.97
C ALA A 9 -2.18 2.01 -4.18
N GLN A 10 -1.72 1.07 -5.00
CA GLN A 10 -0.98 1.34 -6.23
C GLN A 10 -1.84 2.07 -7.26
N LEU A 11 -3.11 1.70 -7.42
CA LEU A 11 -4.04 2.39 -8.33
C LEU A 11 -4.23 3.85 -7.93
N VAL A 12 -4.35 4.12 -6.63
CA VAL A 12 -4.45 5.51 -6.11
C VAL A 12 -3.13 6.24 -6.27
N TYR A 13 -2.02 5.63 -5.87
CA TYR A 13 -0.70 6.27 -5.90
C TYR A 13 -0.28 6.67 -7.32
N ASN A 14 -0.59 5.85 -8.32
CA ASN A 14 -0.23 6.09 -9.73
C ASN A 14 -1.29 6.90 -10.51
N ASP A 15 -2.33 7.41 -9.86
CA ASP A 15 -3.32 8.26 -10.51
C ASP A 15 -2.73 9.65 -10.82
N LYS A 16 -2.91 10.14 -12.05
CA LYS A 16 -2.37 11.45 -12.46
C LYS A 16 -2.87 12.60 -11.58
N ARG A 17 -4.09 12.52 -11.06
CA ARG A 17 -4.65 13.54 -10.16
C ARG A 17 -3.90 13.59 -8.83
N VAL A 18 -3.31 12.46 -8.42
CA VAL A 18 -2.46 12.37 -7.23
C VAL A 18 -1.07 12.95 -7.52
N ASP A 19 -0.50 12.70 -8.71
CA ASP A 19 0.75 13.34 -9.15
C ASP A 19 0.64 14.87 -9.20
N GLU A 20 -0.49 15.39 -9.68
CA GLU A 20 -0.73 16.84 -9.77
C GLU A 20 -1.02 17.48 -8.40
N TRP A 21 -1.47 16.69 -7.41
CA TRP A 21 -1.90 17.22 -6.12
C TRP A 21 -0.79 17.29 -5.07
N PHE A 22 0.16 16.35 -5.09
CA PHE A 22 1.23 16.22 -4.10
C PHE A 22 2.59 16.59 -4.70
N ASP A 23 3.37 17.38 -3.95
CA ASP A 23 4.69 17.83 -4.39
C ASP A 23 5.73 16.70 -4.35
N ILE A 24 5.55 15.76 -3.43
CA ILE A 24 6.44 14.62 -3.22
C ILE A 24 5.65 13.39 -2.83
N LYS A 25 6.13 12.23 -3.29
CA LYS A 25 5.56 10.94 -2.96
C LYS A 25 6.65 9.93 -2.63
N ALA A 26 6.32 8.99 -1.77
CA ALA A 26 7.18 7.84 -1.46
C ALA A 26 6.32 6.60 -1.16
N TRP A 27 6.83 5.43 -1.51
CA TRP A 27 6.24 4.14 -1.24
C TRP A 27 7.27 3.22 -0.58
N VAL A 28 7.00 2.84 0.67
CA VAL A 28 7.86 1.93 1.42
C VAL A 28 7.10 0.67 1.77
N CYS A 29 7.62 -0.47 1.34
CA CYS A 29 7.21 -1.78 1.87
C CYS A 29 7.90 -1.97 3.23
N VAL A 30 7.11 -2.11 4.28
CA VAL A 30 7.63 -2.27 5.65
C VAL A 30 7.86 -3.75 5.91
N SER A 31 9.08 -4.11 6.34
CA SER A 31 9.38 -5.48 6.75
C SER A 31 8.61 -5.88 8.01
N GLU A 32 8.47 -7.19 8.26
CA GLU A 32 7.86 -7.70 9.50
C GLU A 32 8.56 -7.13 10.75
N GLU A 33 9.89 -7.09 10.72
CA GLU A 33 10.68 -6.33 11.70
C GLU A 33 10.63 -4.85 11.33
N PHE A 34 9.85 -4.09 12.09
CA PHE A 34 9.78 -2.64 11.93
C PHE A 34 11.05 -1.97 12.42
N ASP A 35 11.58 -1.10 11.58
CA ASP A 35 12.76 -0.31 11.85
C ASP A 35 12.56 1.12 11.33
N ALA A 36 12.36 2.06 12.25
CA ALA A 36 12.14 3.47 11.93
C ALA A 36 13.32 4.05 11.14
N PHE A 37 14.56 3.61 11.38
CA PHE A 37 15.74 4.04 10.64
C PHE A 37 15.63 3.61 9.18
N ARG A 38 15.36 2.33 8.92
CA ARG A 38 15.23 1.81 7.55
C ARG A 38 14.08 2.47 6.80
N VAL A 39 12.91 2.59 7.43
CA VAL A 39 11.74 3.23 6.80
C VAL A 39 12.03 4.69 6.49
N THR A 40 12.55 5.46 7.45
CA THR A 40 12.89 6.89 7.24
C THR A 40 13.94 7.04 6.14
N LYS A 41 14.94 6.15 6.09
CA LYS A 41 15.97 6.13 5.07
C LYS A 41 15.38 5.89 3.68
N THR A 42 14.56 4.86 3.51
CA THR A 42 13.93 4.55 2.22
C THR A 42 13.07 5.71 1.73
N ILE A 43 12.26 6.33 2.61
CA ILE A 43 11.48 7.53 2.25
C ILE A 43 12.41 8.65 1.75
N LEU A 44 13.48 8.94 2.49
CA LEU A 44 14.41 10.02 2.15
C LEU A 44 15.09 9.76 0.80
N GLU A 45 15.54 8.54 0.56
CA GLU A 45 16.21 8.13 -0.68
C GLU A 45 15.24 8.20 -1.87
N GLU A 46 13.98 7.81 -1.69
CA GLU A 46 12.96 7.86 -2.74
C GLU A 46 12.63 9.30 -3.15
N ILE A 47 12.41 10.21 -2.19
CA ILE A 47 12.08 11.61 -2.49
C ILE A 47 13.27 12.42 -3.00
N THR A 48 14.50 11.97 -2.73
CA THR A 48 15.72 12.67 -3.19
C THR A 48 16.35 12.02 -4.41
N SER A 49 16.01 10.76 -4.71
CA SER A 49 16.69 9.92 -5.70
C SER A 49 18.21 9.79 -5.46
N ILE A 50 18.65 9.89 -4.20
CA ILE A 50 20.06 9.86 -3.79
C ILE A 50 20.20 8.86 -2.64
N CYS A 51 21.23 8.01 -2.70
CA CYS A 51 21.60 7.11 -1.61
C CYS A 51 22.11 7.92 -0.40
N ASP A 52 21.56 7.66 0.78
CA ASP A 52 21.89 8.42 1.98
C ASP A 52 22.91 7.68 2.86
N SER A 53 23.93 8.40 3.31
CA SER A 53 25.03 7.87 4.12
C SER A 53 24.85 8.07 5.64
N SER A 54 23.69 8.55 6.09
CA SER A 54 23.44 8.80 7.51
C SER A 54 23.55 7.50 8.31
N GLN A 55 24.10 7.61 9.52
CA GLN A 55 24.44 6.47 10.38
C GLN A 55 23.46 6.30 11.54
N ASN A 56 22.55 7.26 11.75
CA ASN A 56 21.55 7.19 12.80
C ASN A 56 20.24 7.87 12.39
N LEU A 57 19.18 7.57 13.14
CA LEU A 57 17.83 8.01 12.83
C LEU A 57 17.65 9.52 12.93
N ASN A 58 18.30 10.17 13.91
CA ASN A 58 18.21 11.62 14.08
C ASN A 58 18.71 12.38 12.83
N GLN A 59 19.83 11.96 12.24
CA GLN A 59 20.34 12.54 11.00
C GLN A 59 19.35 12.41 9.84
N LEU A 60 18.73 11.23 9.69
CA LEU A 60 17.72 10.99 8.66
C LEU A 60 16.48 11.86 8.87
N GLN A 61 16.00 11.96 10.12
CA GLN A 61 14.81 12.75 10.45
C GLN A 61 15.03 14.24 10.25
N LEU A 62 16.23 14.77 10.54
CA LEU A 62 16.58 16.16 10.27
C LEU A 62 16.58 16.46 8.76
N LYS A 63 17.23 15.61 7.96
CA LYS A 63 17.21 15.74 6.49
C LYS A 63 15.81 15.62 5.92
N LEU A 64 15.04 14.64 6.39
CA LEU A 64 13.68 14.42 5.93
C LEU A 64 12.78 15.61 6.27
N LYS A 65 12.88 16.15 7.50
CA LYS A 65 12.21 17.38 7.91
C LYS A 65 12.49 18.53 6.95
N GLU A 66 13.75 18.77 6.57
CA GLU A 66 14.11 19.83 5.63
C GLU A 66 13.48 19.62 4.24
N LYS A 67 13.42 18.37 3.76
CA LYS A 67 12.77 18.05 2.48
C LYS A 67 11.26 18.19 2.51
N LEU A 68 10.64 17.96 3.66
CA LEU A 68 9.20 18.04 3.86
C LEU A 68 8.70 19.46 4.12
N LEU A 69 9.55 20.36 4.60
CA LEU A 69 9.14 21.69 5.06
C LEU A 69 8.36 22.44 3.98
N GLY A 70 7.08 22.73 4.27
CA GLY A 70 6.19 23.46 3.38
C GLY A 70 5.72 22.70 2.14
N LYS A 71 6.06 21.40 2.00
CA LYS A 71 5.62 20.56 0.88
C LYS A 71 4.46 19.65 1.27
N LYS A 72 3.52 19.47 0.34
CA LYS A 72 2.44 18.51 0.48
C LYS A 72 2.91 17.14 0.02
N PHE A 73 2.94 16.17 0.92
CA PHE A 73 3.43 14.83 0.61
C PHE A 73 2.34 13.77 0.63
N LEU A 74 2.54 12.69 -0.14
CA LEU A 74 1.82 11.43 0.01
C LEU A 74 2.82 10.29 0.24
N PHE A 75 2.76 9.68 1.41
CA PHE A 75 3.57 8.48 1.71
C PHE A 75 2.68 7.25 1.82
N VAL A 76 3.12 6.14 1.23
CA VAL A 76 2.50 4.84 1.39
C VAL A 76 3.42 3.94 2.20
N LEU A 77 2.92 3.44 3.32
CA LEU A 77 3.58 2.42 4.14
C LEU A 77 2.82 1.11 3.93
N ASP A 78 3.38 0.23 3.11
CA ASP A 78 2.74 -1.00 2.64
C ASP A 78 3.12 -2.20 3.53
N ASP A 79 2.14 -3.07 3.80
CA ASP A 79 2.23 -4.31 4.59
C ASP A 79 2.84 -4.12 6.00
N VAL A 80 2.33 -3.15 6.76
CA VAL A 80 2.83 -2.83 8.11
C VAL A 80 2.35 -3.86 9.15
N TRP A 81 3.28 -4.37 9.96
CA TRP A 81 3.01 -5.38 11.00
C TRP A 81 3.16 -4.87 12.44
N ASN A 82 3.83 -3.74 12.66
CA ASN A 82 4.21 -3.30 14.01
C ASN A 82 3.05 -2.69 14.80
N GLU A 83 2.83 -3.22 16.01
CA GLU A 83 1.79 -2.77 16.95
C GLU A 83 2.34 -1.81 18.03
N LYS A 84 3.61 -1.42 17.97
CA LYS A 84 4.19 -0.48 18.94
C LYS A 84 3.88 0.97 18.54
N TYR A 85 3.03 1.63 19.33
CA TYR A 85 2.70 3.04 19.14
C TYR A 85 3.93 3.96 19.21
N VAL A 86 4.90 3.65 20.08
CA VAL A 86 6.12 4.46 20.27
C VAL A 86 6.96 4.49 18.98
N ASP A 87 7.11 3.36 18.32
CA ASP A 87 7.84 3.24 17.07
C ASP A 87 7.17 4.04 15.93
N TRP A 88 5.83 4.04 15.90
CA TRP A 88 5.06 4.91 14.98
C TRP A 88 5.25 6.40 15.31
N GLU A 89 5.25 6.75 16.59
CA GLU A 89 5.48 8.12 17.03
C GLU A 89 6.86 8.64 16.62
N GLU A 90 7.88 7.81 16.80
CA GLU A 90 9.24 8.12 16.38
C GLU A 90 9.31 8.33 14.86
N LEU A 91 8.72 7.43 14.07
CA LEU A 91 8.67 7.56 12.60
C LEU A 91 7.92 8.81 12.14
N ARG A 92 6.82 9.19 12.82
CA ARG A 92 5.97 10.32 12.38
C ARG A 92 6.55 11.69 12.69
N SER A 93 7.52 11.79 13.58
CA SER A 93 8.13 13.05 14.03
C SER A 93 8.45 14.04 12.88
N PRO A 94 9.20 13.66 11.81
CA PRO A 94 9.49 14.56 10.69
C PRO A 94 8.26 14.95 9.85
N PHE A 95 7.19 14.14 9.85
CA PHE A 95 6.01 14.37 9.02
C PHE A 95 5.18 15.58 9.47
N CYS A 96 5.33 16.01 10.72
CA CYS A 96 4.64 17.17 11.28
C CYS A 96 5.05 18.50 10.63
N PHE A 97 6.15 18.52 9.88
CA PHE A 97 6.66 19.72 9.20
C PHE A 97 6.17 19.86 7.74
N GLY A 98 5.40 18.87 7.24
CA GLY A 98 4.77 18.96 5.93
C GLY A 98 3.65 20.00 5.87
N ALA A 99 3.28 20.37 4.65
CA ALA A 99 2.15 21.26 4.42
C ALA A 99 0.83 20.60 4.83
N LYS A 100 -0.18 21.43 5.14
CA LYS A 100 -1.55 20.99 5.37
C LYS A 100 -2.03 20.13 4.18
N ASN A 101 -2.83 19.11 4.49
CA ASN A 101 -3.35 18.11 3.54
C ASN A 101 -2.32 17.11 3.01
N SER A 102 -1.13 17.03 3.60
CA SER A 102 -0.26 15.86 3.44
C SER A 102 -0.94 14.59 3.96
N LYS A 103 -0.64 13.44 3.35
CA LYS A 103 -1.31 12.17 3.60
C LYS A 103 -0.31 11.04 3.79
N ILE A 104 -0.67 10.12 4.68
CA ILE A 104 0.02 8.85 4.85
C ILE A 104 -1.05 7.76 4.70
N VAL A 105 -0.81 6.82 3.79
CA VAL A 105 -1.64 5.65 3.57
C VAL A 105 -0.90 4.46 4.14
N VAL A 106 -1.55 3.72 5.03
CA VAL A 106 -1.01 2.49 5.60
C VAL A 106 -1.84 1.33 5.08
N THR A 107 -1.18 0.30 4.55
CA THR A 107 -1.83 -0.99 4.31
C THR A 107 -1.36 -1.99 5.37
N THR A 108 -2.30 -2.75 5.92
CA THR A 108 -1.99 -3.78 6.91
C THR A 108 -3.02 -4.90 6.86
N ARG A 109 -2.62 -6.08 7.34
CA ARG A 109 -3.52 -7.23 7.55
C ARG A 109 -4.07 -7.27 8.97
N ASN A 110 -3.55 -6.42 9.85
CA ASN A 110 -3.79 -6.46 11.28
C ASN A 110 -4.63 -5.27 11.72
N GLU A 111 -5.80 -5.56 12.30
CA GLU A 111 -6.75 -4.55 12.76
C GLU A 111 -6.19 -3.72 13.92
N SER A 112 -5.33 -4.30 14.76
CA SER A 112 -4.64 -3.60 15.84
C SER A 112 -3.73 -2.50 15.28
N VAL A 113 -2.93 -2.83 14.25
CA VAL A 113 -2.06 -1.86 13.56
C VAL A 113 -2.90 -0.72 12.96
N ALA A 114 -4.01 -1.05 12.29
CA ALA A 114 -4.93 -0.05 11.76
C ALA A 114 -5.50 0.84 12.87
N SER A 115 -5.86 0.28 14.02
CA SER A 115 -6.38 1.03 15.17
C SER A 115 -5.33 1.92 15.85
N ILE A 116 -4.06 1.52 15.82
CA ILE A 116 -2.94 2.28 16.41
C ILE A 116 -2.56 3.47 15.53
N MET A 117 -2.55 3.27 14.21
CA MET A 117 -2.07 4.27 13.24
C MET A 117 -3.18 5.17 12.68
N ARG A 118 -4.45 4.85 12.95
CA ARG A 118 -5.59 5.61 12.39
C ARG A 118 -5.62 7.07 12.86
N THR A 119 -5.89 7.93 11.90
CA THR A 119 -6.38 9.31 12.14
C THR A 119 -7.80 9.51 11.62
N VAL A 120 -8.31 8.52 10.87
CA VAL A 120 -9.65 8.42 10.29
C VAL A 120 -10.10 6.95 10.36
N PRO A 121 -11.41 6.63 10.26
CA PRO A 121 -11.86 5.24 10.24
C PRO A 121 -11.12 4.39 9.20
N PRO A 122 -10.64 3.18 9.56
CA PRO A 122 -10.00 2.27 8.61
C PRO A 122 -10.94 1.91 7.46
N TYR A 123 -10.37 1.71 6.27
CA TYR A 123 -11.11 1.19 5.12
C TYR A 123 -10.89 -0.32 4.99
N HIS A 124 -11.95 -1.10 5.23
CA HIS A 124 -11.92 -2.55 5.07
C HIS A 124 -12.17 -2.92 3.61
N LEU A 125 -11.13 -3.39 2.94
CA LEU A 125 -11.26 -3.89 1.57
C LEU A 125 -11.97 -5.25 1.59
N ASN A 126 -13.15 -5.29 0.98
CA ASN A 126 -13.97 -6.50 0.86
C ASN A 126 -13.37 -7.49 -0.15
N ILE A 127 -13.83 -8.74 -0.05
CA ILE A 127 -13.60 -9.76 -1.08
C ILE A 127 -14.39 -9.43 -2.36
N LEU A 128 -13.98 -10.03 -3.48
CA LEU A 128 -14.69 -9.93 -4.74
C LEU A 128 -16.02 -10.69 -4.68
N SER A 129 -16.99 -10.22 -5.46
CA SER A 129 -18.23 -10.97 -5.73
C SER A 129 -17.94 -12.19 -6.60
N ASP A 130 -18.82 -13.19 -6.60
CA ASP A 130 -18.67 -14.37 -7.47
C ASP A 130 -18.59 -13.99 -8.96
N GLU A 131 -19.31 -12.94 -9.37
CA GLU A 131 -19.28 -12.40 -10.73
C GLU A 131 -17.93 -11.75 -11.05
N ASP A 132 -17.40 -10.90 -10.17
CA ASP A 132 -16.08 -10.29 -10.34
C ASP A 132 -14.97 -11.34 -10.33
N CYS A 133 -15.09 -12.38 -9.49
CA CYS A 133 -14.16 -13.51 -9.48
C CYS A 133 -14.15 -14.24 -10.82
N TRP A 134 -15.33 -14.52 -11.38
CA TRP A 134 -15.44 -15.15 -12.69
C TRP A 134 -14.83 -14.27 -13.78
N GLY A 135 -15.14 -12.96 -13.78
CA GLY A 135 -14.57 -12.00 -14.73
C GLY A 135 -13.03 -11.94 -14.66
N LEU A 136 -12.48 -11.88 -13.45
CA LEU A 136 -11.03 -11.89 -13.24
C LEU A 136 -10.39 -13.20 -13.71
N PHE A 137 -10.95 -14.35 -13.31
CA PHE A 137 -10.48 -15.66 -13.75
C PHE A 137 -10.52 -15.78 -15.27
N ALA A 138 -11.64 -15.41 -15.90
CA ALA A 138 -11.81 -15.54 -17.33
C ALA A 138 -10.80 -14.70 -18.11
N LYS A 139 -10.50 -13.49 -17.62
CA LYS A 139 -9.47 -12.62 -18.18
C LYS A 139 -8.08 -13.26 -18.17
N HIS A 140 -7.74 -14.05 -17.15
CA HIS A 140 -6.42 -14.68 -17.00
C HIS A 140 -6.35 -16.08 -17.63
N ALA A 141 -7.43 -16.85 -17.60
CA ALA A 141 -7.47 -18.22 -18.12
C ALA A 141 -7.78 -18.29 -19.63
N PHE A 142 -8.45 -17.28 -20.19
CA PHE A 142 -8.85 -17.24 -21.60
C PHE A 142 -8.29 -16.00 -22.32
N VAL A 143 -7.00 -15.68 -22.13
CA VAL A 143 -6.38 -14.45 -22.70
C VAL A 143 -6.55 -14.32 -24.23
N ASP A 144 -6.47 -15.43 -24.96
CA ASP A 144 -6.55 -15.46 -26.44
C ASP A 144 -7.82 -16.15 -26.96
N THR A 145 -8.76 -16.51 -26.07
CA THR A 145 -9.98 -17.23 -26.45
C THR A 145 -11.17 -16.69 -25.66
N SER A 146 -12.38 -17.19 -25.90
CA SER A 146 -13.51 -16.87 -25.02
C SER A 146 -13.97 -18.13 -24.29
N PRO A 147 -14.54 -18.00 -23.07
CA PRO A 147 -15.16 -19.12 -22.37
C PRO A 147 -16.16 -19.88 -23.25
N SER A 148 -16.85 -19.17 -24.15
CA SER A 148 -17.81 -19.74 -25.10
C SER A 148 -17.20 -20.73 -26.10
N MET A 149 -15.89 -20.63 -26.39
CA MET A 149 -15.16 -21.58 -27.25
C MET A 149 -14.79 -22.87 -26.51
N HIS A 150 -14.94 -22.91 -25.18
CA HIS A 150 -14.62 -24.06 -24.34
C HIS A 150 -15.79 -24.40 -23.38
N PRO A 151 -16.99 -24.72 -23.90
CA PRO A 151 -18.17 -24.96 -23.06
C PRO A 151 -17.97 -26.09 -22.05
N ASN A 152 -17.14 -27.08 -22.39
CA ASN A 152 -16.81 -28.22 -21.51
C ASN A 152 -15.98 -27.80 -20.27
N LEU A 153 -15.28 -26.66 -20.32
CA LEU A 153 -14.47 -26.17 -19.21
C LEU A 153 -15.26 -25.25 -18.27
N ILE A 154 -16.36 -24.64 -18.73
CA ILE A 154 -17.11 -23.62 -17.99
C ILE A 154 -17.52 -24.13 -16.59
N ALA A 155 -18.25 -25.25 -16.52
CA ALA A 155 -18.74 -25.76 -15.25
C ALA A 155 -17.61 -26.10 -14.25
N THR A 156 -16.49 -26.64 -14.75
CA THR A 156 -15.32 -26.95 -13.92
C THR A 156 -14.63 -25.68 -13.44
N SER A 157 -14.44 -24.70 -14.33
CA SER A 157 -13.85 -23.40 -14.01
C SER A 157 -14.71 -22.64 -13.00
N GLU A 158 -16.03 -22.61 -13.15
CA GLU A 158 -16.93 -21.96 -12.18
C GLU A 158 -16.84 -22.61 -10.80
N ALA A 159 -16.77 -23.95 -10.74
CA ALA A 159 -16.59 -24.67 -9.49
C ALA A 159 -15.23 -24.37 -8.83
N MET A 160 -14.17 -24.18 -9.62
CA MET A 160 -12.85 -23.77 -9.13
C MET A 160 -12.88 -22.34 -8.59
N VAL A 161 -13.45 -21.39 -9.33
CA VAL A 161 -13.58 -19.99 -8.93
C VAL A 161 -14.33 -19.85 -7.60
N LYS A 162 -15.43 -20.60 -7.42
CA LYS A 162 -16.17 -20.63 -6.14
C LYS A 162 -15.32 -21.14 -4.97
N ARG A 163 -14.35 -22.03 -5.21
CA ARG A 163 -13.42 -22.51 -4.16
C ARG A 163 -12.42 -21.43 -3.74
N CYS A 164 -12.17 -20.41 -4.56
CA CYS A 164 -11.29 -19.28 -4.25
C CYS A 164 -11.92 -18.25 -3.31
N ARG A 165 -13.24 -18.35 -3.04
CA ARG A 165 -13.96 -17.59 -2.00
C ARG A 165 -13.72 -16.07 -2.04
N GLY A 166 -13.77 -15.47 -3.24
CA GLY A 166 -13.67 -14.02 -3.36
C GLY A 166 -12.26 -13.45 -3.26
N LEU A 167 -11.20 -14.27 -3.13
CA LEU A 167 -9.82 -13.79 -2.99
C LEU A 167 -9.15 -13.63 -4.36
N PRO A 168 -8.82 -12.39 -4.80
CA PRO A 168 -8.11 -12.15 -6.05
C PRO A 168 -6.82 -12.96 -6.21
N LEU A 169 -6.03 -13.09 -5.14
CA LEU A 169 -4.73 -13.79 -5.21
C LEU A 169 -4.87 -15.30 -5.49
N ALA A 170 -6.04 -15.89 -5.27
CA ALA A 170 -6.29 -17.31 -5.47
C ALA A 170 -6.90 -17.63 -6.86
N LEU A 171 -7.18 -16.61 -7.67
CA LEU A 171 -7.75 -16.72 -9.02
C LEU A 171 -6.67 -16.61 -10.08
#